data_AF-A0A2H9P1S1-F1
#
_entry.id   AF-A0A2H9P1S1-F1
#
_cell.length_a   1.000
_cell.length_b   1.000
_cell.length_c   1.000
_cell.angle_alpha   90.00
_cell.angle_beta   90.00
_cell.angle_gamma   90.00
#
_symmetry.space_group_name_H-M   'P 1'
#
loop_
_entity.id
_entity.type
_entity.pdbx_description
1 polymer ?
#
loop_
_entity_poly.entity_id
_entity_poly.type
_entity_poly.pdbx_seq_one_letter_code
_entity_poly.pdbx_strand_id
1 'polypeptide(L)'
;MKHLIVVGKKSEQLFAETSFKNQKIAFYSGLLHDIGKINPWYQEVFIATQDMTKNEYQEIKKIQEKESEKFVRQHAIFSAWAAKYLLSEIGLAYDVIDKILVLIYGHHSTIRKSLGEVKRGPQFKASHEIMKESIHEFSSQVSNISEFSELNWNSCLEFFPYSVLFDLELNSSTPDDFLEMSMAFSCLLQADTGSFKDWQTPKFELNIDTSSLVKPKQMRDLSSSAKIQQEKMGDMRNRFQKEVMGNFDYSEKVIVINAPTGIGKTKVFLDLISKYKDDKTIQRVFYFSPLLALTEDFEGKFESTLEDKKQASDVLIYNHMFAESIDEYKKRKKSEEKNSESYDTDEENNREWNFLIESFNKQFVITTTQRFLMTIYSNKHKDKLKMASFRNSILIIDEVQ
;
A
#
# COMPACT_ATOMS: atom_id res chain seq x y z
N MET A 1 -20.13 11.86 -0.86
CA MET A 1 -19.64 12.86 0.12
C MET A 1 -18.82 12.25 1.26
N LYS A 2 -19.39 11.49 2.21
CA LYS A 2 -18.65 10.96 3.38
C LYS A 2 -17.39 10.19 3.00
N HIS A 3 -17.49 9.28 2.02
CA HIS A 3 -16.35 8.53 1.48
C HIS A 3 -15.21 9.45 0.99
N LEU A 4 -15.53 10.50 0.21
CA LEU A 4 -14.52 11.46 -0.27
C LEU A 4 -13.75 12.14 0.87
N ILE A 5 -14.46 12.57 1.92
CA ILE A 5 -13.83 13.20 3.11
C ILE A 5 -12.91 12.20 3.82
N VAL A 6 -13.39 10.96 4.01
CA VAL A 6 -12.60 9.89 4.65
C VAL A 6 -11.33 9.61 3.85
N VAL A 7 -11.43 9.45 2.53
CA VAL A 7 -10.27 9.18 1.67
C VAL A 7 -9.31 10.37 1.64
N GLY A 8 -9.81 11.61 1.54
CA GLY A 8 -8.98 12.83 1.58
C GLY A 8 -8.19 12.94 2.87
N LYS A 9 -8.87 12.88 4.02
CA LYS A 9 -8.23 12.96 5.35
C LYS A 9 -7.27 11.79 5.61
N LYS A 10 -7.64 10.57 5.22
CA LYS A 10 -6.77 9.41 5.42
C LYS A 10 -5.53 9.48 4.51
N SER A 11 -5.68 9.91 3.27
CA SER A 11 -4.56 10.13 2.35
C SER A 11 -3.59 11.17 2.90
N GLU A 12 -4.12 12.29 3.40
CA GLU A 12 -3.34 13.35 4.07
C GLU A 12 -2.60 12.82 5.29
N GLN A 13 -3.29 12.13 6.20
CA GLN A 13 -2.70 11.53 7.40
C GLN A 13 -1.53 10.59 7.05
N LEU A 14 -1.76 9.68 6.09
CA LEU A 14 -0.73 8.74 5.64
C LEU A 14 0.47 9.46 5.02
N PHE A 15 0.23 10.53 4.26
CA PHE A 15 1.30 11.29 3.61
C PHE A 15 2.06 12.21 4.57
N ALA A 16 1.41 12.71 5.62
CA ALA A 16 2.02 13.53 6.67
C ALA A 16 3.14 12.80 7.44
N GLU A 17 3.12 11.46 7.42
CA GLU A 17 4.16 10.60 7.98
C GLU A 17 5.39 10.43 7.04
N THR A 18 5.45 11.17 5.92
CA THR A 18 6.63 11.22 5.03
C THR A 18 7.52 12.43 5.32
N SER A 19 8.67 12.50 4.66
CA SER A 19 9.49 13.72 4.59
C SER A 19 9.02 14.74 3.55
N PHE A 20 7.99 14.44 2.76
CA PHE A 20 7.48 15.34 1.73
C PHE A 20 6.56 16.41 2.32
N LYS A 21 6.74 17.66 1.90
CA LYS A 21 6.14 18.82 2.59
C LYS A 21 4.69 19.08 2.19
N ASN A 22 4.29 18.72 0.97
CA ASN A 22 3.03 19.17 0.41
C ASN A 22 1.90 18.15 0.60
N GLN A 23 1.37 18.09 1.81
CA GLN A 23 0.26 17.19 2.17
C GLN A 23 -1.02 17.46 1.37
N LYS A 24 -1.18 18.68 0.84
CA LYS A 24 -2.33 19.05 -0.01
C LYS A 24 -2.42 18.19 -1.28
N ILE A 25 -1.30 17.66 -1.78
CA ILE A 25 -1.29 16.71 -2.91
C ILE A 25 -2.13 15.47 -2.54
N ALA A 26 -1.87 14.88 -1.38
CA ALA A 26 -2.56 13.70 -0.91
C ALA A 26 -4.01 14.00 -0.49
N PHE A 27 -4.22 15.12 0.21
CA PHE A 27 -5.57 15.53 0.63
C PHE A 27 -6.52 15.73 -0.55
N TYR A 28 -6.18 16.61 -1.50
CA TYR A 28 -7.09 16.93 -2.61
C TYR A 28 -7.19 15.81 -3.63
N SER A 29 -6.13 15.02 -3.84
CA SER A 29 -6.27 13.81 -4.68
C SER A 29 -7.25 12.83 -4.03
N GLY A 30 -7.16 12.59 -2.72
CA GLY A 30 -8.14 11.77 -2.00
C GLY A 30 -9.56 12.34 -1.97
N LEU A 31 -9.69 13.65 -1.71
CA LEU A 31 -10.99 14.32 -1.63
C LEU A 31 -11.73 14.33 -2.97
N LEU A 32 -11.00 14.46 -4.08
CA LEU A 32 -11.59 14.67 -5.40
C LEU A 32 -11.48 13.46 -6.34
N HIS A 33 -10.80 12.36 -5.97
CA HIS A 33 -10.56 11.23 -6.89
C HIS A 33 -11.83 10.67 -7.54
N ASP A 34 -12.93 10.67 -6.79
CA ASP A 34 -14.19 10.05 -7.16
C ASP A 34 -15.33 11.05 -7.37
N ILE A 35 -15.05 12.36 -7.40
CA ILE A 35 -16.11 13.36 -7.63
C ILE A 35 -16.81 13.14 -8.99
N GLY A 36 -16.11 12.62 -9.99
CA GLY A 36 -16.66 12.21 -11.27
C GLY A 36 -17.68 11.07 -11.21
N LYS A 37 -17.87 10.40 -10.05
CA LYS A 37 -18.97 9.44 -9.84
C LYS A 37 -20.34 10.12 -9.73
N ILE A 38 -20.43 11.45 -9.67
CA ILE A 38 -21.69 12.17 -9.92
C ILE A 38 -22.19 12.00 -11.37
N ASN A 39 -21.38 11.38 -12.25
CA ASN A 39 -21.77 10.98 -13.59
C ASN A 39 -23.05 10.13 -13.57
N PRO A 40 -23.98 10.39 -14.53
CA PRO A 40 -25.27 9.72 -14.58
C PRO A 40 -25.18 8.20 -14.58
N TRP A 41 -24.17 7.61 -15.23
CA TRP A 41 -23.98 6.15 -15.21
C TRP A 41 -23.91 5.60 -13.79
N TYR A 42 -23.13 6.25 -12.92
CA TYR A 42 -22.94 5.80 -11.54
C TYR A 42 -24.17 6.11 -10.68
N GLN A 43 -24.77 7.29 -10.85
CA GLN A 43 -25.95 7.67 -10.08
C GLN A 43 -27.15 6.76 -10.37
N GLU A 44 -27.43 6.48 -11.65
CA GLU A 44 -28.49 5.56 -12.07
C GLU A 44 -28.26 4.15 -11.52
N VAL A 45 -27.02 3.64 -11.58
CA VAL A 45 -26.67 2.34 -11.00
C VAL A 45 -26.85 2.35 -9.48
N PHE A 46 -26.36 3.38 -8.77
CA PHE A 46 -26.49 3.44 -7.31
C PHE A 46 -27.95 3.49 -6.87
N ILE A 47 -28.78 4.30 -7.52
CA ILE A 47 -30.22 4.38 -7.25
C ILE A 47 -30.89 3.04 -7.51
N ALA A 48 -30.62 2.43 -8.67
CA ALA A 48 -31.24 1.16 -9.04
C ALA A 48 -30.83 -0.01 -8.13
N THR A 49 -29.63 0.05 -7.54
CA THR A 49 -29.09 -1.03 -6.70
C THR A 49 -29.19 -0.77 -5.19
N GLN A 50 -29.75 0.37 -4.77
CA GLN A 50 -29.68 0.85 -3.39
C GLN A 50 -30.25 -0.16 -2.36
N ASP A 51 -31.31 -0.86 -2.74
CA ASP A 51 -32.01 -1.84 -1.90
C ASP A 51 -31.78 -3.30 -2.34
N MET A 52 -30.92 -3.51 -3.35
CA MET A 52 -30.67 -4.85 -3.90
C MET A 52 -29.68 -5.62 -3.02
N THR A 53 -29.93 -6.92 -2.88
CA THR A 53 -29.04 -7.85 -2.19
C THR A 53 -27.97 -8.39 -3.15
N LYS A 54 -26.86 -8.90 -2.58
CA LYS A 54 -25.78 -9.52 -3.37
C LYS A 54 -26.23 -10.70 -4.23
N ASN A 55 -27.34 -11.37 -3.88
CA ASN A 55 -27.88 -12.50 -4.65
C ASN A 55 -28.49 -12.09 -5.99
N GLU A 56 -28.72 -10.78 -6.20
CA GLU A 56 -29.26 -10.21 -7.43
C GLU A 56 -28.15 -9.73 -8.39
N TYR A 57 -26.93 -10.29 -8.25
CA TYR A 57 -25.75 -9.91 -9.05
C TYR A 57 -26.00 -9.87 -10.58
N GLN A 58 -26.77 -10.84 -11.09
CA GLN A 58 -27.11 -10.88 -12.52
C GLN A 58 -27.99 -9.72 -12.95
N GLU A 59 -28.86 -9.21 -12.07
CA GLU A 59 -29.71 -8.06 -12.34
C GLU A 59 -28.93 -6.76 -12.28
N ILE A 60 -28.03 -6.61 -11.29
CA ILE A 60 -27.07 -5.50 -11.21
C ILE A 60 -26.27 -5.41 -12.52
N LYS A 61 -25.78 -6.55 -13.02
CA LYS A 61 -25.01 -6.60 -14.27
C LYS A 61 -25.84 -6.14 -15.47
N LYS A 62 -27.11 -6.54 -15.57
CA LYS A 62 -28.02 -6.08 -16.63
C LYS A 62 -28.27 -4.57 -16.57
N ILE A 63 -28.45 -4.01 -15.38
CA ILE A 63 -28.59 -2.55 -15.19
C ILE A 63 -27.32 -1.84 -15.67
N GLN A 64 -26.15 -2.33 -15.26
CA GLN A 64 -24.87 -1.76 -15.69
C GLN A 64 -24.66 -1.83 -17.20
N GLU A 65 -25.04 -2.94 -17.84
CA GLU A 65 -24.97 -3.10 -19.30
C GLU A 65 -25.88 -2.10 -20.00
N LYS A 66 -27.14 -1.98 -19.57
CA LYS A 66 -28.12 -1.02 -20.09
C LYS A 66 -27.63 0.43 -19.96
N GLU A 67 -27.12 0.83 -18.80
CA GLU A 67 -26.63 2.20 -18.62
C GLU A 67 -25.33 2.46 -19.40
N SER A 68 -24.53 1.41 -19.64
CA SER A 68 -23.34 1.51 -20.49
C SER A 68 -23.67 1.71 -21.97
N GLU A 69 -24.92 1.53 -22.41
CA GLU A 69 -25.35 1.90 -23.77
C GLU A 69 -25.48 3.42 -23.91
N LYS A 70 -25.81 4.12 -22.82
CA LYS A 70 -26.08 5.58 -22.81
C LYS A 70 -24.90 6.40 -22.33
N PHE A 71 -24.19 5.92 -21.31
CA PHE A 71 -23.23 6.71 -20.54
C PHE A 71 -21.90 5.98 -20.36
N VAL A 72 -20.82 6.74 -20.15
CA VAL A 72 -19.47 6.19 -20.03
C VAL A 72 -18.99 6.10 -18.57
N ARG A 73 -18.26 5.03 -18.26
CA ARG A 73 -17.70 4.72 -16.93
C ARG A 73 -16.32 5.35 -16.65
N GLN A 74 -16.11 6.58 -17.10
CA GLN A 74 -14.80 7.26 -17.03
C GLN A 74 -14.75 8.28 -15.88
N HIS A 75 -15.16 7.91 -14.67
CA HIS A 75 -15.23 8.89 -13.56
C HIS A 75 -13.87 9.47 -13.21
N ALA A 76 -12.77 8.70 -13.23
CA ALA A 76 -11.43 9.24 -12.95
C ALA A 76 -11.07 10.43 -13.85
N ILE A 77 -11.48 10.38 -15.12
CA ILE A 77 -11.27 11.45 -16.10
C ILE A 77 -12.15 12.66 -15.77
N PHE A 78 -13.44 12.44 -15.51
CA PHE A 78 -14.36 13.51 -15.11
C PHE A 78 -13.96 14.14 -13.76
N SER A 79 -13.43 13.35 -12.83
CA SER A 79 -12.90 13.81 -11.55
C SER A 79 -11.71 14.74 -11.76
N ALA A 80 -10.73 14.34 -12.59
CA ALA A 80 -9.58 15.19 -12.90
C ALA A 80 -10.02 16.47 -13.63
N TRP A 81 -11.01 16.37 -14.52
CA TRP A 81 -11.56 17.53 -15.22
C TRP A 81 -12.21 18.51 -14.24
N ALA A 82 -13.09 18.03 -13.36
CA ALA A 82 -13.70 18.87 -12.33
C ALA A 82 -12.65 19.46 -11.39
N ALA A 83 -11.69 18.64 -10.93
CA ALA A 83 -10.61 19.06 -10.04
C ALA A 83 -9.76 20.21 -10.63
N LYS A 84 -9.52 20.21 -11.95
CA LYS A 84 -8.77 21.30 -12.62
C LYS A 84 -9.37 22.68 -12.34
N TYR A 85 -10.70 22.76 -12.29
CA TYR A 85 -11.41 24.02 -12.04
C TYR A 85 -11.74 24.22 -10.57
N LEU A 86 -12.01 23.15 -9.81
CA LEU A 86 -12.25 23.25 -8.35
C LEU A 86 -11.01 23.73 -7.59
N LEU A 87 -9.81 23.40 -8.08
CA LEU A 87 -8.55 23.79 -7.47
C LEU A 87 -8.00 25.12 -8.04
N SER A 88 -8.73 25.79 -8.93
CA SER A 88 -8.30 27.06 -9.49
C SER A 88 -8.42 28.17 -8.44
N GLU A 89 -7.37 29.00 -8.32
CA GLU A 89 -7.37 30.20 -7.47
C GLU A 89 -7.54 29.95 -5.95
N ILE A 90 -7.42 28.71 -5.49
CA ILE A 90 -7.51 28.35 -4.05
C ILE A 90 -6.18 28.49 -3.29
N GLY A 91 -5.19 29.18 -3.89
CA GLY A 91 -3.85 29.38 -3.31
C GLY A 91 -2.91 28.18 -3.43
N LEU A 92 -3.20 27.21 -4.31
CA LEU A 92 -2.27 26.15 -4.69
C LEU A 92 -1.37 26.60 -5.85
N ALA A 93 -0.09 26.21 -5.81
CA ALA A 93 0.80 26.38 -6.95
C ALA A 93 0.42 25.43 -8.09
N TYR A 94 0.66 25.83 -9.34
CA TYR A 94 0.26 25.07 -10.53
C TYR A 94 0.86 23.66 -10.58
N ASP A 95 2.12 23.50 -10.18
CA ASP A 95 2.79 22.20 -10.12
C ASP A 95 2.12 21.22 -9.14
N VAL A 96 1.55 21.76 -8.05
CA VAL A 96 0.81 20.98 -7.05
C VAL A 96 -0.53 20.52 -7.61
N ILE A 97 -1.23 21.42 -8.31
CA ILE A 97 -2.47 21.09 -9.00
C ILE A 97 -2.19 20.01 -10.03
N ASP A 98 -1.14 20.15 -10.84
CA ASP A 98 -0.82 19.17 -11.88
C ASP A 98 -0.55 17.78 -11.32
N LYS A 99 0.18 17.69 -10.21
CA LYS A 99 0.39 16.44 -9.46
C LYS A 99 -0.95 15.84 -9.01
N ILE A 100 -1.83 16.63 -8.41
CA ILE A 100 -3.18 16.18 -7.98
C ILE A 100 -3.97 15.64 -9.17
N LEU A 101 -3.99 16.34 -10.31
CA LEU A 101 -4.73 15.93 -11.50
C LEU A 101 -4.23 14.59 -12.05
N VAL A 102 -2.92 14.36 -12.09
CA VAL A 102 -2.35 13.09 -12.54
C VAL A 102 -2.72 11.94 -11.60
N LEU A 103 -2.68 12.16 -10.29
CA LEU A 103 -3.07 11.15 -9.31
C LEU A 103 -4.55 10.77 -9.45
N ILE A 104 -5.44 11.76 -9.56
CA ILE A 104 -6.87 11.56 -9.76
C ILE A 104 -7.14 10.83 -11.08
N TYR A 105 -6.51 11.27 -12.18
CA TYR A 105 -6.72 10.63 -13.48
C TYR A 105 -6.25 9.16 -13.47
N GLY A 106 -5.15 8.88 -12.77
CA GLY A 106 -4.48 7.60 -12.77
C GLY A 106 -4.97 6.57 -11.74
N HIS A 107 -5.85 6.92 -10.80
CA HIS A 107 -6.11 6.08 -9.60
C HIS A 107 -6.65 4.66 -9.87
N HIS A 108 -7.32 4.41 -11.00
CA HIS A 108 -7.69 3.04 -11.42
C HIS A 108 -6.75 2.40 -12.45
N SER A 109 -5.66 3.06 -12.79
CA SER A 109 -4.71 2.61 -13.80
C SER A 109 -3.27 2.77 -13.33
N THR A 110 -2.54 3.74 -13.88
CA THR A 110 -1.11 3.96 -13.65
C THR A 110 -0.84 5.46 -13.63
N ILE A 111 0.23 5.86 -12.95
CA ILE A 111 0.71 7.25 -13.00
C ILE A 111 1.22 7.53 -14.42
N ARG A 112 0.86 8.68 -15.00
CA ARG A 112 1.33 9.08 -16.33
C ARG A 112 2.06 10.40 -16.24
N LYS A 113 3.13 10.56 -17.01
CA LYS A 113 3.88 11.83 -17.07
C LYS A 113 3.06 12.92 -17.76
N SER A 114 2.36 12.55 -18.84
CA SER A 114 1.43 13.44 -19.53
C SER A 114 0.02 12.89 -19.50
N LEU A 115 -0.94 13.80 -19.37
CA LEU A 115 -2.33 13.52 -19.68
C LEU A 115 -2.54 13.81 -21.17
N GLY A 116 -3.32 12.97 -21.83
CA GLY A 116 -3.53 13.06 -23.27
C GLY A 116 -4.95 13.48 -23.62
N GLU A 117 -5.25 13.46 -24.92
CA GLU A 117 -6.62 13.66 -25.38
C GLU A 117 -7.54 12.55 -24.90
N VAL A 118 -8.73 12.96 -24.45
CA VAL A 118 -9.81 12.06 -24.05
C VAL A 118 -10.69 11.78 -25.25
N LYS A 119 -10.94 10.51 -25.57
CA LYS A 119 -11.88 10.13 -26.64
C LYS A 119 -13.31 10.50 -26.25
N ARG A 120 -13.93 11.42 -26.99
CA ARG A 120 -15.29 11.92 -26.73
C ARG A 120 -16.34 11.30 -27.66
N GLY A 121 -16.58 10.01 -27.49
CA GLY A 121 -17.67 9.30 -28.18
C GLY A 121 -19.06 9.80 -27.76
N PRO A 122 -20.14 9.33 -28.40
CA PRO A 122 -21.51 9.75 -28.10
C PRO A 122 -21.87 9.63 -26.61
N GLN A 123 -21.55 8.49 -25.99
CA GLN A 123 -21.80 8.24 -24.56
C GLN A 123 -21.03 9.18 -23.64
N PHE A 124 -19.81 9.56 -24.02
CA PHE A 124 -19.02 10.52 -23.27
C PHE A 124 -19.68 11.89 -23.28
N LYS A 125 -20.16 12.34 -24.45
CA LYS A 125 -20.86 13.62 -24.59
C LYS A 125 -22.16 13.62 -23.78
N ALA A 126 -22.95 12.54 -23.88
CA ALA A 126 -24.18 12.39 -23.09
C ALA A 126 -23.91 12.44 -21.57
N SER A 127 -22.87 11.75 -21.08
CA SER A 127 -22.45 11.87 -19.68
C SER A 127 -22.04 13.30 -19.32
N HIS A 128 -21.23 13.95 -20.17
CA HIS A 128 -20.71 15.30 -19.95
C HIS A 128 -21.82 16.36 -19.90
N GLU A 129 -22.85 16.24 -20.75
CA GLU A 129 -24.00 17.15 -20.79
C GLU A 129 -24.77 17.17 -19.47
N ILE A 130 -25.05 16.01 -18.89
CA ILE A 130 -25.81 15.88 -17.63
C ILE A 130 -24.96 16.30 -16.42
N MET A 131 -23.65 16.03 -16.46
CA MET A 131 -22.73 16.30 -15.36
C MET A 131 -22.76 17.75 -14.86
N LYS A 132 -23.05 18.75 -15.71
CA LYS A 132 -23.15 20.15 -15.27
C LYS A 132 -24.20 20.32 -14.17
N GLU A 133 -25.38 19.75 -14.37
CA GLU A 133 -26.48 19.82 -13.40
C GLU A 133 -26.15 19.00 -12.15
N SER A 134 -25.56 17.81 -12.31
CA SER A 134 -25.11 16.98 -11.19
C SER A 134 -24.04 17.67 -10.33
N ILE A 135 -23.10 18.41 -10.95
CA ILE A 135 -22.11 19.22 -10.22
C ILE A 135 -22.80 20.35 -9.46
N HIS A 136 -23.75 21.04 -10.08
CA HIS A 136 -24.50 22.13 -9.44
C HIS A 136 -25.25 21.61 -8.20
N GLU A 137 -26.01 20.53 -8.34
CA GLU A 137 -26.72 19.91 -7.23
C GLU A 137 -25.75 19.48 -6.12
N PHE A 138 -24.67 18.77 -6.47
CA PHE A 138 -23.67 18.35 -5.49
C PHE A 138 -23.03 19.53 -4.76
N SER A 139 -22.66 20.60 -5.48
CA SER A 139 -22.06 21.81 -4.91
C SER A 139 -22.99 22.50 -3.90
N SER A 140 -24.30 22.51 -4.16
CA SER A 140 -25.29 23.08 -3.25
C SER A 140 -25.36 22.32 -1.92
N GLN A 141 -25.06 21.03 -1.92
CA GLN A 141 -25.08 20.17 -0.73
C GLN A 141 -23.79 20.26 0.08
N VAL A 142 -22.64 20.49 -0.57
CA VAL A 142 -21.32 20.36 0.07
C VAL A 142 -20.56 21.68 0.27
N SER A 143 -20.96 22.78 -0.37
CA SER A 143 -20.22 24.06 -0.32
C SER A 143 -20.02 24.63 1.08
N ASN A 144 -20.91 24.32 2.03
CA ASN A 144 -20.79 24.76 3.43
C ASN A 144 -19.97 23.79 4.32
N ILE A 145 -19.48 22.68 3.77
CA ILE A 145 -18.69 21.69 4.49
C ILE A 145 -17.21 22.10 4.41
N SER A 146 -16.51 22.09 5.55
CA SER A 146 -15.13 22.59 5.69
C SER A 146 -14.15 22.09 4.63
N GLU A 147 -14.25 20.83 4.23
CA GLU A 147 -13.34 20.21 3.28
C GLU A 147 -13.58 20.68 1.84
N PHE A 148 -14.79 21.14 1.53
CA PHE A 148 -15.21 21.56 0.19
C PHE A 148 -15.41 23.08 0.07
N SER A 149 -15.46 23.81 1.18
CA SER A 149 -15.77 25.23 1.21
C SER A 149 -14.72 26.11 0.54
N GLU A 150 -13.47 25.64 0.50
CA GLU A 150 -12.38 26.35 -0.17
C GLU A 150 -12.32 26.09 -1.68
N LEU A 151 -13.09 25.13 -2.21
CA LEU A 151 -13.06 24.80 -3.63
C LEU A 151 -13.78 25.85 -4.48
N ASN A 152 -13.24 26.11 -5.67
CA ASN A 152 -13.79 27.07 -6.61
C ASN A 152 -14.94 26.47 -7.43
N TRP A 153 -16.09 26.29 -6.78
CA TRP A 153 -17.30 25.74 -7.41
C TRP A 153 -17.81 26.60 -8.56
N ASN A 154 -17.68 27.93 -8.46
CA ASN A 154 -18.09 28.86 -9.51
C ASN A 154 -17.27 28.62 -10.80
N SER A 155 -15.93 28.55 -10.68
CA SER A 155 -15.06 28.21 -11.82
C SER A 155 -15.40 26.84 -12.40
N CYS A 156 -15.66 25.84 -11.56
CA CYS A 156 -16.07 24.52 -12.03
C CYS A 156 -17.38 24.56 -12.83
N LEU A 157 -18.42 25.23 -12.33
CA LEU A 157 -19.71 25.33 -13.01
C LEU A 157 -19.65 26.12 -14.32
N GLU A 158 -18.81 27.15 -14.35
CA GLU A 158 -18.56 27.96 -15.54
C GLU A 158 -17.79 27.17 -16.60
N PHE A 159 -16.66 26.55 -16.24
CA PHE A 159 -15.71 26.03 -17.21
C PHE A 159 -15.81 24.53 -17.48
N PHE A 160 -16.42 23.73 -16.60
CA PHE A 160 -16.59 22.29 -16.81
C PHE A 160 -17.36 21.93 -18.09
N PRO A 161 -18.43 22.65 -18.50
CA PRO A 161 -19.15 22.37 -19.75
C PRO A 161 -18.29 22.55 -21.01
N TYR A 162 -17.20 23.31 -20.94
CA TYR A 162 -16.31 23.54 -22.08
C TYR A 162 -15.26 22.45 -22.19
N SER A 163 -14.89 22.11 -23.43
CA SER A 163 -13.90 21.09 -23.74
C SER A 163 -12.59 21.27 -22.97
N VAL A 164 -12.19 20.26 -22.19
CA VAL A 164 -10.85 20.23 -21.58
C VAL A 164 -9.86 19.51 -22.47
N LEU A 165 -8.77 20.22 -22.80
CA LEU A 165 -7.49 19.61 -23.11
C LEU A 165 -6.72 19.50 -21.79
N PHE A 166 -6.33 18.28 -21.42
CA PHE A 166 -5.33 18.07 -20.38
C PHE A 166 -3.95 18.25 -21.01
N ASP A 167 -3.63 19.47 -21.44
CA ASP A 167 -2.28 19.80 -21.88
C ASP A 167 -1.38 19.96 -20.65
N LEU A 168 -1.11 18.83 -20.01
CA LEU A 168 -0.41 18.71 -18.75
C LEU A 168 0.72 17.70 -18.93
N GLU A 169 1.94 18.17 -18.74
CA GLU A 169 3.14 17.35 -18.61
C GLU A 169 3.80 17.65 -17.27
N LEU A 170 3.96 16.62 -16.45
CA LEU A 170 4.67 16.77 -15.18
C LEU A 170 6.14 17.10 -15.44
N ASN A 171 6.58 18.22 -14.85
CA ASN A 171 7.99 18.58 -14.74
C ASN A 171 8.70 17.75 -13.65
N SER A 172 8.54 16.42 -13.68
CA SER A 172 9.27 15.52 -12.78
C SER A 172 10.68 15.33 -13.32
N SER A 173 11.68 15.96 -12.69
CA SER A 173 13.08 15.89 -13.13
C SER A 173 13.99 15.18 -12.14
N THR A 174 13.49 14.89 -10.94
CA THR A 174 14.29 14.32 -9.85
C THR A 174 13.73 12.99 -9.35
N PRO A 175 14.57 12.12 -8.74
CA PRO A 175 14.10 10.96 -7.99
C PRO A 175 13.11 11.32 -6.88
N ASP A 176 13.28 12.48 -6.24
CA ASP A 176 12.38 12.94 -5.17
C ASP A 176 10.98 13.24 -5.70
N ASP A 177 10.84 13.85 -6.89
CA ASP A 177 9.53 14.05 -7.53
C ASP A 177 8.83 12.71 -7.80
N PHE A 178 9.59 11.71 -8.27
CA PHE A 178 9.06 10.38 -8.50
C PHE A 178 8.61 9.68 -7.21
N LEU A 179 9.40 9.81 -6.14
CA LEU A 179 9.08 9.23 -4.84
C LEU A 179 7.89 9.94 -4.19
N GLU A 180 7.80 11.27 -4.29
CA GLU A 180 6.68 12.07 -3.80
C GLU A 180 5.38 11.63 -4.49
N MET A 181 5.38 11.59 -5.83
CA MET A 181 4.23 11.12 -6.62
C MET A 181 3.87 9.68 -6.31
N SER A 182 4.86 8.79 -6.20
CA SER A 182 4.63 7.38 -5.88
C SER A 182 4.03 7.20 -4.49
N MET A 183 4.49 7.98 -3.51
CA MET A 183 3.97 7.96 -2.14
C MET A 183 2.56 8.54 -2.07
N ALA A 184 2.31 9.70 -2.68
CA ALA A 184 0.99 10.31 -2.71
C ALA A 184 -0.03 9.40 -3.39
N PHE A 185 0.34 8.78 -4.50
CA PHE A 185 -0.49 7.79 -5.18
C PHE A 185 -0.77 6.59 -4.28
N SER A 186 0.25 6.05 -3.63
CA SER A 186 0.06 4.92 -2.71
C SER A 186 -0.84 5.26 -1.53
N CYS A 187 -0.71 6.46 -0.95
CA CYS A 187 -1.62 6.96 0.10
C CYS A 187 -3.07 7.00 -0.39
N LEU A 188 -3.30 7.55 -1.59
CA LEU A 188 -4.61 7.59 -2.22
C LEU A 188 -5.20 6.18 -2.36
N LEU A 189 -4.43 5.25 -2.94
CA LEU A 189 -4.91 3.89 -3.17
C LEU A 189 -5.21 3.14 -1.86
N GLN A 190 -4.37 3.29 -0.83
CA GLN A 190 -4.60 2.66 0.47
C GLN A 190 -5.80 3.27 1.18
N ALA A 191 -5.95 4.59 1.12
CA ALA A 191 -7.07 5.30 1.72
C ALA A 191 -8.40 4.95 1.04
N ASP A 192 -8.45 4.93 -0.29
CA ASP A 192 -9.63 4.55 -1.07
C ASP A 192 -10.03 3.09 -0.78
N THR A 193 -9.12 2.14 -1.05
CA THR A 193 -9.37 0.71 -0.84
C THR A 193 -9.74 0.39 0.61
N GLY A 194 -9.04 1.03 1.56
CA GLY A 194 -9.27 0.83 2.98
C GLY A 194 -10.48 1.57 3.54
N SER A 195 -11.05 2.57 2.85
CA SER A 195 -12.17 3.38 3.37
C SER A 195 -13.46 2.59 3.62
N PHE A 196 -13.56 1.39 3.05
CA PHE A 196 -14.70 0.49 3.22
C PHE A 196 -14.58 -0.40 4.46
N LYS A 197 -13.51 -0.27 5.25
CA LYS A 197 -13.21 -1.09 6.42
C LYS A 197 -12.52 -0.27 7.51
N ASP A 198 -12.67 -0.73 8.75
CA ASP A 198 -11.84 -0.23 9.84
C ASP A 198 -10.47 -0.91 9.76
N TRP A 199 -9.45 -0.14 9.41
CA TRP A 199 -8.06 -0.60 9.41
C TRP A 199 -7.16 0.40 10.13
N GLN A 200 -6.10 -0.12 10.73
CA GLN A 200 -5.11 0.69 11.43
C GLN A 200 -3.73 0.46 10.83
N THR A 201 -2.93 1.51 10.88
CA THR A 201 -1.50 1.40 10.59
C THR A 201 -0.86 0.55 11.70
N PRO A 202 -0.14 -0.55 11.37
CA PRO A 202 0.55 -1.38 12.34
C PRO A 202 1.58 -0.56 13.11
N LYS A 203 1.86 -1.02 14.32
CA LYS A 203 2.99 -0.58 15.14
C LYS A 203 3.87 -1.79 15.36
N PHE A 204 5.17 -1.65 15.22
CA PHE A 204 6.07 -2.78 15.39
C PHE A 204 6.25 -3.07 16.89
N GLU A 205 5.69 -4.20 17.36
CA GLU A 205 5.71 -4.61 18.77
C GLU A 205 5.86 -6.12 18.95
N LEU A 206 6.44 -6.80 17.96
CA LEU A 206 6.70 -8.24 18.03
C LEU A 206 7.69 -8.58 19.15
N ASN A 207 7.37 -9.60 19.96
CA ASN A 207 8.27 -10.11 20.98
C ASN A 207 9.15 -11.21 20.38
N ILE A 208 10.41 -10.86 20.17
CA ILE A 208 11.41 -11.69 19.49
C ILE A 208 12.48 -12.10 20.51
N ASP A 209 12.56 -13.40 20.80
CA ASP A 209 13.65 -14.02 21.54
C ASP A 209 14.49 -14.91 20.61
N THR A 210 15.75 -14.51 20.41
CA THR A 210 16.67 -15.23 19.53
C THR A 210 17.44 -16.36 20.22
N SER A 211 17.15 -16.64 21.50
CA SER A 211 17.79 -17.72 22.27
C SER A 211 17.65 -19.08 21.57
N SER A 212 16.51 -19.34 20.93
CA SER A 212 16.21 -20.56 20.16
C SER A 212 17.12 -20.76 18.94
N LEU A 213 17.72 -19.69 18.42
CA LEU A 213 18.67 -19.74 17.30
C LEU A 213 20.08 -20.15 17.74
N VAL A 214 20.36 -20.04 19.04
CA VAL A 214 21.58 -20.57 19.65
C VAL A 214 21.35 -22.05 19.92
N LYS A 215 21.40 -22.89 18.88
CA LYS A 215 21.25 -24.33 19.06
C LYS A 215 22.30 -24.84 20.06
N PRO A 216 21.91 -25.37 21.24
CA PRO A 216 22.79 -26.28 21.97
C PRO A 216 22.77 -27.56 21.14
N LYS A 217 23.73 -27.76 20.24
CA LYS A 217 23.79 -29.06 19.56
C LYS A 217 24.05 -30.13 20.61
N GLN A 218 23.34 -31.24 20.48
CA GLN A 218 23.68 -32.50 21.13
C GLN A 218 25.12 -32.86 20.72
N MET A 219 26.10 -32.40 21.50
CA MET A 219 27.52 -32.64 21.25
C MET A 219 27.88 -34.12 21.43
N ARG A 220 26.97 -34.96 21.91
CA ARG A 220 27.26 -36.35 22.26
C ARG A 220 27.77 -37.18 21.07
N ASP A 221 27.25 -36.94 19.87
CA ASP A 221 27.56 -37.79 18.69
C ASP A 221 28.61 -37.19 17.72
N LEU A 222 29.21 -36.05 18.07
CA LEU A 222 30.24 -35.41 17.24
C LEU A 222 31.64 -35.95 17.58
N SER A 223 32.47 -36.11 16.54
CA SER A 223 33.90 -36.35 16.70
C SER A 223 34.55 -35.20 17.48
N SER A 224 35.66 -35.49 18.17
CA SER A 224 36.43 -34.51 18.93
C SER A 224 36.91 -33.33 18.06
N SER A 225 37.31 -33.57 16.82
CA SER A 225 37.69 -32.51 15.87
C SER A 225 36.51 -31.64 15.42
N ALA A 226 35.32 -32.23 15.25
CA ALA A 226 34.10 -31.49 14.91
C ALA A 226 33.60 -30.63 16.08
N LYS A 227 33.76 -31.10 17.33
CA LYS A 227 33.45 -30.32 18.55
C LYS A 227 34.28 -29.04 18.64
N ILE A 228 35.60 -29.15 18.47
CA ILE A 228 36.53 -28.00 18.52
C ILE A 228 36.21 -26.97 17.44
N GLN A 229 35.92 -27.42 16.22
CA GLN A 229 35.53 -26.51 15.13
C GLN A 229 34.22 -25.79 15.44
N GLN A 230 33.27 -26.49 16.04
CA GLN A 230 31.98 -25.93 16.38
C GLN A 230 32.06 -24.92 17.53
N GLU A 231 32.90 -25.17 18.54
CA GLU A 231 33.20 -24.22 19.63
C GLU A 231 33.82 -22.94 19.07
N LYS A 232 34.87 -23.06 18.24
CA LYS A 232 35.49 -21.91 17.56
C LYS A 232 34.49 -21.12 16.73
N MET A 233 33.59 -21.79 16.03
CA MET A 233 32.53 -21.14 15.26
C MET A 233 31.49 -20.45 16.16
N GLY A 234 31.17 -21.03 17.32
CA GLY A 234 30.34 -20.40 18.34
C GLY A 234 30.97 -19.12 18.89
N ASP A 235 32.26 -19.15 19.21
CA ASP A 235 33.00 -17.98 19.68
C ASP A 235 33.07 -16.87 18.63
N MET A 236 33.30 -17.23 17.35
CA MET A 236 33.26 -16.26 16.24
C MET A 236 31.89 -15.61 16.09
N ARG A 237 30.80 -16.39 16.18
CA ARG A 237 29.42 -15.87 16.12
C ARG A 237 29.13 -14.93 17.29
N ASN A 238 29.53 -15.31 18.50
CA ASN A 238 29.34 -14.49 19.69
C ASN A 238 30.13 -13.18 19.62
N ARG A 239 31.38 -13.25 19.12
CA ARG A 239 32.21 -12.06 18.92
C ARG A 239 31.61 -11.13 17.87
N PHE A 240 31.19 -11.68 16.73
CA PHE A 240 30.53 -10.94 15.66
C PHE A 240 29.25 -10.24 16.18
N GLN A 241 28.39 -10.98 16.88
CA GLN A 241 27.17 -10.41 17.47
C GLN A 241 27.49 -9.26 18.43
N LYS A 242 28.45 -9.45 19.35
CA LYS A 242 28.85 -8.39 20.30
C LYS A 242 29.41 -7.15 19.59
N GLU A 243 30.21 -7.35 18.57
CA GLU A 243 30.82 -6.27 17.80
C GLU A 243 29.77 -5.47 17.03
N VAL A 244 28.84 -6.14 16.33
CA VAL A 244 27.75 -5.46 15.63
C VAL A 244 26.86 -4.73 16.64
N MET A 245 26.36 -5.41 17.67
CA MET A 245 25.46 -4.81 18.66
C MET A 245 26.10 -3.65 19.43
N GLY A 246 27.42 -3.72 19.68
CA GLY A 246 28.14 -2.68 20.41
C GLY A 246 28.46 -1.43 19.59
N ASN A 247 28.56 -1.58 18.25
CA ASN A 247 28.89 -0.49 17.33
C ASN A 247 27.69 0.00 16.51
N PHE A 248 26.49 -0.58 16.68
CA PHE A 248 25.31 -0.22 15.91
C PHE A 248 24.77 1.13 16.36
N ASP A 249 24.76 2.09 15.44
CA ASP A 249 24.15 3.40 15.64
C ASP A 249 22.69 3.38 15.17
N TYR A 250 21.75 3.39 16.11
CA TYR A 250 20.31 3.40 15.84
C TYR A 250 19.81 4.71 15.21
N SER A 251 20.63 5.75 15.16
CA SER A 251 20.29 7.04 14.52
C SER A 251 20.60 7.07 13.02
N GLU A 252 21.44 6.14 12.54
CA GLU A 252 21.82 6.05 11.13
C GLU A 252 20.68 5.53 10.25
N LYS A 253 20.45 6.19 9.12
CA LYS A 253 19.35 5.82 8.20
C LYS A 253 19.67 4.62 7.31
N VAL A 254 20.96 4.39 7.04
CA VAL A 254 21.45 3.32 6.18
C VAL A 254 22.68 2.70 6.82
N ILE A 255 22.60 1.41 7.12
CA ILE A 255 23.66 0.65 7.78
C ILE A 255 24.01 -0.55 6.91
N VAL A 256 25.30 -0.74 6.67
CA VAL A 256 25.82 -1.85 5.85
C VAL A 256 26.59 -2.81 6.75
N ILE A 257 26.15 -4.06 6.84
CA ILE A 257 26.80 -5.10 7.63
C ILE A 257 27.47 -6.09 6.67
N ASN A 258 28.79 -5.96 6.52
CA ASN A 258 29.60 -6.87 5.71
C ASN A 258 30.09 -8.03 6.56
N ALA A 259 29.56 -9.23 6.31
CA ALA A 259 29.93 -10.41 7.09
C ALA A 259 29.84 -11.70 6.23
N PRO A 260 30.75 -12.67 6.44
CA PRO A 260 30.74 -13.91 5.67
C PRO A 260 29.52 -14.78 5.97
N THR A 261 29.09 -15.59 5.00
CA THR A 261 27.98 -16.53 5.18
C THR A 261 28.24 -17.49 6.35
N GLY A 262 27.20 -17.78 7.13
CA GLY A 262 27.29 -18.71 8.27
C GLY A 262 27.80 -18.10 9.59
N ILE A 263 28.18 -16.82 9.61
CA ILE A 263 28.62 -16.07 10.81
C ILE A 263 27.47 -15.68 11.76
N GLY A 264 26.21 -15.98 11.38
CA GLY A 264 25.04 -15.73 12.23
C GLY A 264 24.29 -14.42 11.93
N LYS A 265 24.38 -13.89 10.69
CA LYS A 265 23.65 -12.68 10.23
C LYS A 265 22.18 -12.66 10.66
N THR A 266 21.43 -13.74 10.42
CA THR A 266 20.01 -13.85 10.78
C THR A 266 19.75 -13.54 12.26
N LYS A 267 20.55 -14.12 13.17
CA LYS A 267 20.39 -13.90 14.61
C LYS A 267 20.64 -12.42 14.95
N VAL A 268 21.72 -11.86 14.41
CA VAL A 268 22.10 -10.46 14.63
C VAL A 268 21.02 -9.51 14.12
N PHE A 269 20.46 -9.74 12.93
CA PHE A 269 19.35 -8.94 12.41
C PHE A 269 18.13 -8.97 13.35
N LEU A 270 17.74 -10.15 13.83
CA LEU A 270 16.62 -10.28 14.75
C LEU A 270 16.90 -9.64 16.12
N ASP A 271 18.13 -9.75 16.62
CA ASP A 271 18.56 -9.05 17.84
C ASP A 271 18.48 -7.52 17.67
N LEU A 272 18.90 -6.99 16.53
CA LEU A 272 18.82 -5.56 16.21
C LEU A 272 17.37 -5.09 16.13
N ILE A 273 16.54 -5.80 15.35
CA ILE A 273 15.12 -5.51 15.18
C ILE A 273 14.40 -5.52 16.54
N SER A 274 14.72 -6.47 17.43
CA SER A 274 14.08 -6.58 18.74
C SER A 274 14.20 -5.31 19.58
N LYS A 275 15.24 -4.48 19.35
CA LYS A 275 15.43 -3.20 20.05
C LYS A 275 14.48 -2.10 19.57
N TYR A 276 13.90 -2.23 18.39
CA TYR A 276 12.96 -1.24 17.85
C TYR A 276 11.51 -1.44 18.32
N LYS A 277 11.18 -2.51 19.06
CA LYS A 277 9.81 -2.76 19.55
C LYS A 277 9.26 -1.66 20.47
N ASP A 278 10.18 -0.97 21.16
CA ASP A 278 9.85 0.11 22.09
C ASP A 278 9.78 1.47 21.38
N ASP A 279 10.28 1.57 20.14
CA ASP A 279 10.17 2.77 19.31
C ASP A 279 8.79 2.81 18.64
N LYS A 280 7.91 3.63 19.21
CA LYS A 280 6.53 3.80 18.73
C LYS A 280 6.40 4.55 17.41
N THR A 281 7.51 5.07 16.86
CA THR A 281 7.53 5.63 15.52
C THR A 281 7.61 4.54 14.46
N ILE A 282 8.20 3.38 14.77
CA ILE A 282 8.36 2.28 13.82
C ILE A 282 7.05 1.51 13.67
N GLN A 283 6.57 1.45 12.43
CA GLN A 283 5.32 0.80 12.09
C GLN A 283 5.52 -0.66 11.70
N ARG A 284 6.56 -0.93 10.92
CA ARG A 284 6.79 -2.25 10.31
C ARG A 284 8.27 -2.55 10.14
N VAL A 285 8.56 -3.83 9.96
CA VAL A 285 9.86 -4.35 9.55
C VAL A 285 9.69 -5.18 8.30
N PHE A 286 10.55 -4.95 7.31
CA PHE A 286 10.59 -5.73 6.08
C PHE A 286 11.90 -6.50 6.00
N TYR A 287 11.81 -7.77 5.63
CA TYR A 287 12.96 -8.59 5.25
C TYR A 287 12.85 -8.96 3.78
N PHE A 288 13.90 -8.64 3.02
CA PHE A 288 14.02 -8.92 1.60
C PHE A 288 15.18 -9.87 1.37
N SER A 289 14.93 -10.97 0.67
CA SER A 289 15.97 -11.90 0.23
C SER A 289 15.90 -12.18 -1.27
N PRO A 290 17.03 -12.36 -1.98
CA PRO A 290 17.02 -12.61 -3.41
C PRO A 290 16.51 -14.01 -3.79
N LEU A 291 16.61 -14.99 -2.87
CA LEU A 291 16.27 -16.39 -3.15
C LEU A 291 15.08 -16.85 -2.29
N LEU A 292 14.15 -17.60 -2.89
CA LEU A 292 13.04 -18.22 -2.16
C LEU A 292 13.55 -19.13 -1.03
N ALA A 293 14.56 -19.95 -1.30
CA ALA A 293 15.12 -20.87 -0.29
C ALA A 293 15.68 -20.14 0.94
N LEU A 294 16.26 -18.95 0.75
CA LEU A 294 16.73 -18.11 1.86
C LEU A 294 15.57 -17.45 2.60
N THR A 295 14.50 -17.12 1.88
CA THR A 295 13.26 -16.59 2.46
C THR A 295 12.60 -17.65 3.36
N GLU A 296 12.43 -18.88 2.86
CA GLU A 296 11.86 -20.01 3.61
C GLU A 296 12.69 -20.40 4.85
N ASP A 297 14.02 -20.39 4.74
CA ASP A 297 14.91 -20.64 5.88
C ASP A 297 14.83 -19.51 6.93
N PHE A 298 14.68 -18.25 6.49
CA PHE A 298 14.45 -17.12 7.39
C PHE A 298 13.08 -17.23 8.09
N GLU A 299 12.01 -17.57 7.37
CA GLU A 299 10.66 -17.76 7.92
C GLU A 299 10.67 -18.76 9.08
N GLY A 300 11.25 -19.95 8.87
CA GLY A 300 11.30 -20.99 9.90
C GLY A 300 12.13 -20.57 11.12
N LYS A 301 13.24 -19.85 10.91
CA LYS A 301 14.04 -19.30 12.01
C LYS A 301 13.29 -18.22 12.77
N PHE A 302 12.71 -17.25 12.06
CA PHE A 302 11.99 -16.15 12.66
C PHE A 302 10.80 -16.63 13.48
N GLU A 303 10.03 -17.58 12.97
CA GLU A 303 8.92 -18.16 13.72
C GLU A 303 9.37 -18.81 15.04
N SER A 304 10.53 -19.45 15.04
CA SER A 304 11.10 -20.05 16.26
C SER A 304 11.52 -19.00 17.30
N THR A 305 11.62 -17.73 16.92
CA THR A 305 11.94 -16.60 17.81
C THR A 305 10.72 -15.87 18.35
N LEU A 306 9.52 -16.09 17.81
CA LEU A 306 8.30 -15.49 18.36
C LEU A 306 7.95 -16.14 19.70
N GLU A 307 7.93 -15.32 20.77
CA GLU A 307 7.58 -15.73 22.14
C GLU A 307 6.11 -16.14 22.23
N ASP A 308 5.20 -15.32 21.68
CA ASP A 308 3.78 -15.65 21.55
C ASP A 308 3.47 -16.08 20.11
N LYS A 309 3.01 -17.32 19.95
CA LYS A 309 2.64 -17.88 18.64
C LYS A 309 1.46 -17.15 17.99
N LYS A 310 0.62 -16.43 18.74
CA LYS A 310 -0.45 -15.61 18.16
C LYS A 310 0.10 -14.46 17.30
N GLN A 311 1.31 -13.98 17.60
CA GLN A 311 1.98 -12.93 16.83
C GLN A 311 2.38 -13.39 15.42
N ALA A 312 2.31 -14.69 15.10
CA ALA A 312 2.53 -15.20 13.74
C ALA A 312 1.51 -14.64 12.73
N SER A 313 0.30 -14.30 13.18
CA SER A 313 -0.72 -13.64 12.37
C SER A 313 -0.39 -12.19 11.99
N ASP A 314 0.56 -11.56 12.67
CA ASP A 314 1.10 -10.22 12.39
C ASP A 314 2.31 -10.24 11.43
N VAL A 315 2.68 -11.44 10.95
CA VAL A 315 3.77 -11.66 10.02
C VAL A 315 3.21 -12.09 8.67
N LEU A 316 3.50 -11.30 7.64
CA LEU A 316 3.13 -11.58 6.25
C LEU A 316 4.29 -12.24 5.52
N ILE A 317 4.03 -13.38 4.87
CA ILE A 317 4.92 -13.92 3.84
C ILE A 317 4.36 -13.57 2.48
N TYR A 318 5.14 -12.87 1.67
CA TYR A 318 4.72 -12.40 0.36
C TYR A 318 5.78 -12.68 -0.70
N ASN A 319 5.53 -13.58 -1.63
CA ASN A 319 6.46 -13.85 -2.73
C ASN A 319 5.71 -14.05 -4.06
N HIS A 320 6.31 -14.69 -5.05
CA HIS A 320 5.67 -14.92 -6.34
C HIS A 320 4.77 -16.15 -6.37
N MET A 321 4.88 -17.02 -5.36
CA MET A 321 4.14 -18.27 -5.24
C MET A 321 2.91 -18.11 -4.33
N PHE A 322 3.00 -17.30 -3.28
CA PHE A 322 1.91 -17.10 -2.31
C PHE A 322 2.00 -15.75 -1.60
N ALA A 323 0.88 -15.36 -0.98
CA ALA A 323 0.70 -14.14 -0.20
C ALA A 323 -0.26 -14.44 0.95
N GLU A 324 0.29 -14.81 2.12
CA GLU A 324 -0.47 -15.37 3.25
C GLU A 324 0.24 -15.03 4.57
N SER A 325 -0.45 -15.08 5.71
CA SER A 325 0.23 -15.04 7.03
C SER A 325 0.98 -16.36 7.33
N ILE A 326 1.89 -16.35 8.30
CA ILE A 326 2.60 -17.58 8.74
C ILE A 326 1.61 -18.65 9.22
N ASP A 327 0.55 -18.26 9.94
CA ASP A 327 -0.46 -19.19 10.45
C ASP A 327 -1.25 -19.87 9.32
N GLU A 328 -1.58 -19.13 8.26
CA GLU A 328 -2.28 -19.65 7.08
C GLU A 328 -1.38 -20.54 6.24
N TYR A 329 -0.14 -20.12 6.01
CA TYR A 329 0.87 -20.92 5.33
C TYR A 329 1.01 -22.31 5.98
N LYS A 330 1.02 -22.35 7.31
CA LYS A 330 1.03 -23.60 8.08
C LYS A 330 -0.22 -24.44 7.92
N LYS A 331 -1.41 -23.82 7.98
CA LYS A 331 -2.68 -24.54 7.77
C LYS A 331 -2.69 -25.17 6.38
N ARG A 332 -2.25 -24.43 5.36
CA ARG A 332 -2.16 -24.93 3.99
C ARG A 332 -1.15 -26.07 3.83
N LYS A 333 0.07 -25.95 4.37
CA LYS A 333 1.04 -27.07 4.34
C LYS A 333 0.50 -28.31 5.05
N LYS A 334 -0.17 -28.15 6.19
CA LYS A 334 -0.79 -29.26 6.92
C LYS A 334 -1.99 -29.88 6.19
N SER A 335 -2.75 -29.12 5.40
CA SER A 335 -3.84 -29.64 4.57
C SER A 335 -3.35 -30.32 3.29
N GLU A 336 -2.28 -29.79 2.68
CA GLU A 336 -1.58 -30.41 1.54
C GLU A 336 -1.01 -31.79 1.93
N GLU A 337 -0.54 -31.96 3.18
CA GLU A 337 -0.12 -33.24 3.74
C GLU A 337 -1.28 -34.20 4.09
N LYS A 338 -2.53 -33.72 4.16
CA LYS A 338 -3.69 -34.47 4.66
C LYS A 338 -4.83 -34.69 3.65
N ASN A 339 -4.70 -34.27 2.40
CA ASN A 339 -5.75 -34.42 1.37
C ASN A 339 -7.15 -33.98 1.84
N SER A 340 -7.24 -32.88 2.60
CA SER A 340 -8.52 -32.33 3.06
C SER A 340 -8.85 -31.04 2.32
N GLU A 341 -10.07 -30.97 1.77
CA GLU A 341 -10.62 -29.86 0.98
C GLU A 341 -10.67 -28.51 1.73
N SER A 342 -10.75 -27.48 0.89
CA SER A 342 -10.61 -26.04 1.12
C SER A 342 -11.43 -25.44 2.27
N TYR A 343 -10.81 -24.46 2.93
CA TYR A 343 -11.46 -23.56 3.87
C TYR A 343 -12.30 -22.50 3.13
N ASP A 344 -13.62 -22.60 3.23
CA ASP A 344 -14.52 -21.47 2.98
C ASP A 344 -14.30 -20.43 4.09
N THR A 345 -13.86 -19.23 3.72
CA THR A 345 -13.78 -18.08 4.61
C THR A 345 -14.76 -17.02 4.12
N ASP A 346 -15.53 -16.45 5.05
CA ASP A 346 -16.55 -15.43 4.78
C ASP A 346 -16.01 -14.28 3.92
N GLU A 347 -16.77 -13.83 2.91
CA GLU A 347 -16.33 -12.81 1.93
C GLU A 347 -15.83 -11.49 2.55
N GLU A 348 -16.36 -11.12 3.72
CA GLU A 348 -15.99 -9.89 4.41
C GLU A 348 -14.59 -9.99 5.04
N ASN A 349 -14.29 -11.15 5.64
CA ASN A 349 -12.95 -11.55 6.07
C ASN A 349 -12.01 -11.61 4.87
N ASN A 350 -12.46 -12.19 3.75
CA ASN A 350 -11.67 -12.29 2.53
C ASN A 350 -11.27 -10.90 1.99
N ARG A 351 -12.21 -9.93 1.94
CA ARG A 351 -11.88 -8.56 1.52
C ARG A 351 -10.94 -7.82 2.47
N GLU A 352 -11.08 -8.01 3.79
CA GLU A 352 -10.20 -7.38 4.77
C GLU A 352 -8.79 -7.93 4.64
N TRP A 353 -8.72 -9.24 4.61
CA TRP A 353 -7.50 -10.00 4.43
C TRP A 353 -6.80 -9.64 3.11
N ASN A 354 -7.55 -9.50 2.02
CA ASN A 354 -7.03 -9.02 0.74
C ASN A 354 -6.42 -7.62 0.86
N PHE A 355 -7.10 -6.67 1.52
CA PHE A 355 -6.52 -5.34 1.72
C PHE A 355 -5.23 -5.41 2.57
N LEU A 356 -5.23 -6.12 3.70
CA LEU A 356 -4.08 -6.22 4.59
C LEU A 356 -2.86 -6.79 3.87
N ILE A 357 -3.06 -7.79 3.00
CA ILE A 357 -2.00 -8.40 2.19
C ILE A 357 -1.56 -7.46 1.06
N GLU A 358 -2.50 -6.93 0.28
CA GLU A 358 -2.20 -6.14 -0.90
C GLU A 358 -1.53 -4.81 -0.58
N SER A 359 -1.77 -4.27 0.61
CA SER A 359 -1.19 -3.04 1.12
C SER A 359 0.03 -3.24 2.03
N PHE A 360 0.50 -4.47 2.30
CA PHE A 360 1.55 -4.73 3.30
C PHE A 360 1.21 -4.19 4.71
N ASN A 361 -0.04 -4.38 5.14
CA ASN A 361 -0.52 -3.88 6.43
C ASN A 361 -0.33 -4.90 7.57
N LYS A 362 0.92 -5.34 7.78
CA LYS A 362 1.33 -6.26 8.85
C LYS A 362 2.63 -5.78 9.50
N GLN A 363 2.86 -6.14 10.77
CA GLN A 363 4.01 -5.62 11.55
C GLN A 363 5.35 -6.10 10.99
N PHE A 364 5.40 -7.32 10.46
CA PHE A 364 6.59 -7.86 9.81
C PHE A 364 6.23 -8.43 8.45
N VAL A 365 7.00 -8.10 7.42
CA VAL A 365 6.79 -8.59 6.06
C VAL A 365 8.06 -9.27 5.56
N ILE A 366 7.96 -10.56 5.27
CA ILE A 366 9.02 -11.36 4.67
C ILE A 366 8.72 -11.48 3.17
N THR A 367 9.63 -10.99 2.33
CA THR A 367 9.43 -10.98 0.88
C THR A 367 10.76 -11.04 0.13
N THR A 368 10.72 -10.89 -1.19
CA THR A 368 11.90 -11.00 -2.04
C THR A 368 12.43 -9.64 -2.47
N THR A 369 13.73 -9.56 -2.76
CA THR A 369 14.35 -8.34 -3.33
C THR A 369 13.70 -7.95 -4.66
N GLN A 370 13.21 -8.92 -5.44
CA GLN A 370 12.41 -8.64 -6.65
C GLN A 370 11.12 -7.86 -6.32
N ARG A 371 10.40 -8.23 -5.26
CA ARG A 371 9.17 -7.53 -4.84
C ARG A 371 9.45 -6.12 -4.33
N PHE A 372 10.57 -5.93 -3.64
CA PHE A 372 11.06 -4.61 -3.27
C PHE A 372 11.25 -3.72 -4.50
N LEU A 373 12.02 -4.18 -5.49
CA LEU A 373 12.26 -3.44 -6.73
C LEU A 373 10.98 -3.19 -7.52
N MET A 374 10.06 -4.16 -7.57
CA MET A 374 8.74 -3.96 -8.19
C MET A 374 7.94 -2.87 -7.47
N THR A 375 7.92 -2.85 -6.14
CA THR A 375 7.18 -1.83 -5.37
C THR A 375 7.69 -0.41 -5.65
N ILE A 376 9.01 -0.26 -5.80
CA ILE A 376 9.64 1.03 -6.11
C ILE A 376 9.38 1.42 -7.58
N TYR A 377 9.75 0.57 -8.53
CA TYR A 377 9.88 0.93 -9.95
C TYR A 377 8.67 0.58 -10.82
N SER A 378 7.85 -0.40 -10.44
CA SER A 378 6.67 -0.77 -11.24
C SER A 378 5.63 0.34 -11.22
N ASN A 379 5.04 0.61 -12.38
CA ASN A 379 3.92 1.54 -12.51
C ASN A 379 2.55 0.83 -12.43
N LYS A 380 2.52 -0.45 -12.06
CA LYS A 380 1.26 -1.19 -11.91
C LYS A 380 0.57 -0.79 -10.60
N HIS A 381 -0.74 -0.58 -10.66
CA HIS A 381 -1.58 -0.25 -9.50
C HIS A 381 -1.27 -1.08 -8.24
N LYS A 382 -1.31 -2.42 -8.36
CA LYS A 382 -1.08 -3.36 -7.25
C LYS A 382 0.31 -3.27 -6.61
N ASP A 383 1.30 -2.82 -7.36
CA ASP A 383 2.68 -2.67 -6.86
C ASP A 383 2.80 -1.30 -6.18
N LYS A 384 2.25 -0.24 -6.77
CA LYS A 384 2.24 1.11 -6.19
C LYS A 384 1.40 1.20 -4.90
N LEU A 385 0.34 0.41 -4.75
CA LEU A 385 -0.45 0.34 -3.50
C LEU A 385 0.41 0.04 -2.25
N LYS A 386 1.54 -0.65 -2.40
CA LYS A 386 2.41 -1.08 -1.28
C LYS A 386 3.40 -0.01 -0.83
N MET A 387 3.73 0.94 -1.69
CA MET A 387 4.83 1.90 -1.49
C MET A 387 4.68 2.69 -0.19
N ALA A 388 3.46 3.10 0.15
CA ALA A 388 3.11 3.79 1.38
C ALA A 388 3.52 3.05 2.66
N SER A 389 3.57 1.72 2.61
CA SER A 389 3.90 0.89 3.77
C SER A 389 5.38 0.85 4.10
N PHE A 390 6.25 1.43 3.26
CA PHE A 390 7.68 1.61 3.58
C PHE A 390 7.94 2.83 4.46
N ARG A 391 6.96 3.71 4.68
CA ARG A 391 7.11 4.81 5.65
C ARG A 391 7.31 4.24 7.05
N ASN A 392 8.13 4.93 7.83
CA ASN A 392 8.39 4.58 9.23
C ASN A 392 8.70 3.09 9.43
N SER A 393 9.43 2.50 8.49
CA SER A 393 9.68 1.06 8.45
C SER A 393 11.16 0.77 8.34
N ILE A 394 11.57 -0.35 8.92
CA ILE A 394 12.94 -0.85 8.82
C ILE A 394 13.00 -1.80 7.62
N LEU A 395 13.89 -1.53 6.67
CA LEU A 395 14.07 -2.33 5.46
C LEU A 395 15.38 -3.10 5.55
N ILE A 396 15.29 -4.43 5.70
CA ILE A 396 16.45 -5.32 5.75
C ILE A 396 16.58 -6.02 4.42
N ILE A 397 17.67 -5.73 3.71
CA ILE A 397 17.98 -6.35 2.42
C ILE A 397 19.14 -7.32 2.65
N ASP A 398 18.85 -8.62 2.71
CA ASP A 398 19.88 -9.65 2.82
C ASP A 398 20.43 -10.01 1.44
N GLU A 399 21.71 -10.35 1.39
CA GLU A 399 22.45 -10.70 0.17
C GLU A 399 22.22 -9.67 -0.97
N VAL A 400 22.64 -8.42 -0.74
CA VAL A 400 22.44 -7.29 -1.67
C VAL A 400 23.31 -7.38 -2.92
N GLN A 401 24.41 -8.13 -2.87
CA GLN A 401 25.30 -8.42 -4.00
C GLN A 401 24.62 -9.30 -5.06
#